data_AF-A0A9E1VCZ5-F1
#
_entry.id   AF-A0A9E1VCZ5-F1
#
_cell.length_a   1.000
_cell.length_b   1.000
_cell.length_c   1.000
_cell.angle_alpha   90.00
_cell.angle_beta   90.00
_cell.angle_gamma   90.00
#
_symmetry.space_group_name_H-M   'P 1'
#
loop_
_entity.id
_entity.type
_entity.pdbx_description
1 polymer ?
#
loop_
_entity_poly.entity_id
_entity_poly.type
_entity_poly.pdbx_seq_one_letter_code
_entity_poly.pdbx_strand_id
1 'polypeptide(L)'
;MNFIMLRKKILLIAFSALLILSGCIEVTFPEPMPMNRCDKNHFPKSWQGDWTFSEQSDELEENLSIHPQYVSFGTDQIVLGEENVLRKFAGYYILSSKANSSQRWNLLLAKRDKDVIHVYHFDGNDEDKAKIWEALLKDDTRNGFETIRKSEGDTDRIREYKLNPENNRVFRELIKSGGLTHMGDYLR
;
A
#
# COMPACT_ATOMS: atom_id res chain seq x y z
N MET A 1 -49.74 -31.36 15.02
CA MET A 1 -49.32 -29.94 14.94
C MET A 1 -47.83 -29.92 14.69
N ASN A 2 -47.44 -29.64 13.45
CA ASN A 2 -46.05 -29.63 13.00
C ASN A 2 -45.35 -28.39 13.54
N PHE A 3 -44.33 -28.56 14.38
CA PHE A 3 -43.37 -27.50 14.70
C PHE A 3 -42.52 -27.24 13.46
N ILE A 4 -42.84 -26.15 12.78
CA ILE A 4 -42.12 -25.64 11.62
C ILE A 4 -40.69 -25.34 12.05
N MET A 5 -39.74 -26.03 11.40
CA MET A 5 -38.32 -25.74 11.41
C MET A 5 -38.07 -24.25 11.22
N LEU A 6 -37.64 -23.57 12.27
CA LEU A 6 -37.07 -22.24 12.17
C LEU A 6 -35.71 -22.41 11.48
N ARG A 7 -35.72 -22.29 10.14
CA ARG A 7 -34.52 -22.21 9.31
C ARG A 7 -33.61 -21.13 9.90
N LYS A 8 -32.48 -21.55 10.48
CA LYS A 8 -31.31 -20.70 10.74
C LYS A 8 -30.84 -20.12 9.40
N LYS A 9 -31.44 -19.00 8.98
CA LYS A 9 -30.90 -18.17 7.91
C LYS A 9 -29.76 -17.36 8.52
N ILE A 10 -28.58 -17.98 8.41
CA ILE A 10 -27.28 -17.37 8.14
C ILE A 10 -27.35 -15.83 8.11
N LEU A 11 -26.94 -15.21 9.20
CA LEU A 11 -26.61 -13.80 9.29
C LEU A 11 -25.19 -13.65 8.70
N LEU A 12 -25.08 -13.53 7.37
CA LEU A 12 -23.84 -13.15 6.68
C LEU A 12 -24.09 -11.81 5.99
N ILE A 13 -24.17 -10.73 6.78
CA ILE A 13 -24.07 -9.36 6.28
C ILE A 13 -23.29 -8.56 7.33
N ALA A 14 -22.34 -7.75 6.83
CA ALA A 14 -21.41 -6.85 7.53
C ALA A 14 -20.05 -7.43 7.94
N PHE A 15 -19.26 -7.86 6.96
CA PHE A 15 -17.79 -7.93 7.08
C PHE A 15 -17.14 -6.92 6.13
N SER A 16 -17.49 -5.63 6.24
CA SER A 16 -16.82 -4.54 5.50
C SER A 16 -17.07 -3.15 6.11
N ALA A 17 -17.26 -3.07 7.44
CA ALA A 17 -17.53 -1.79 8.13
C ALA A 17 -16.66 -1.60 9.39
N LEU A 18 -15.56 -2.34 9.51
CA LEU A 18 -14.67 -2.30 10.68
C LEU A 18 -13.26 -1.74 10.37
N LEU A 19 -13.15 -0.85 9.38
CA LEU A 19 -11.92 -0.05 9.14
C LEU A 19 -12.08 1.43 9.53
N ILE A 20 -13.22 1.85 10.08
CA ILE A 20 -13.46 3.27 10.42
C ILE A 20 -13.03 3.60 11.87
N LEU A 21 -12.38 2.67 12.59
CA LEU A 21 -11.99 2.87 13.99
C LEU A 21 -10.49 2.75 14.28
N SER A 22 -9.63 2.53 13.28
CA SER A 22 -8.18 2.69 13.43
C SER A 22 -7.74 4.01 12.79
N GLY A 23 -6.83 4.72 13.46
CA GLY A 23 -6.30 6.01 13.04
C GLY A 23 -5.38 5.98 11.83
N CYS A 24 -5.54 5.02 10.90
CA CYS A 24 -4.64 4.90 9.75
C CYS A 24 -4.78 6.13 8.84
N ILE A 25 -3.70 6.88 8.71
CA ILE A 25 -3.59 7.97 7.73
C ILE A 25 -3.14 7.37 6.40
N GLU A 26 -3.97 7.49 5.36
CA GLU A 26 -3.64 6.97 4.03
C GLU A 26 -2.58 7.85 3.34
N VAL A 27 -1.75 7.26 2.49
CA VAL A 27 -0.79 7.99 1.64
C VAL A 27 -1.00 7.58 0.19
N THR A 28 -1.40 8.54 -0.65
CA THR A 28 -1.90 8.24 -1.99
C THR A 28 -1.23 9.06 -3.09
N PHE A 29 -1.18 8.48 -4.29
CA PHE A 29 -0.53 9.04 -5.47
C PHE A 29 -1.54 9.25 -6.61
N PRO A 30 -1.33 10.24 -7.50
CA PRO A 30 -2.31 10.59 -8.53
C PRO A 30 -2.45 9.52 -9.62
N GLU A 31 -1.41 8.71 -9.84
CA GLU A 31 -1.35 7.66 -10.85
C GLU A 31 -0.44 6.52 -10.34
N PRO A 32 -0.40 5.36 -11.03
CA PRO A 32 0.57 4.31 -10.69
C PRO A 32 2.00 4.83 -10.77
N MET A 33 2.80 4.52 -9.76
CA MET A 33 4.18 5.00 -9.69
C MET A 33 5.19 3.89 -10.01
N PRO A 34 6.35 4.23 -10.59
CA PRO A 34 6.70 5.53 -11.19
C PRO A 34 5.85 5.89 -12.42
N MET A 35 5.73 7.18 -12.72
CA MET A 35 5.06 7.71 -13.91
C MET A 35 5.67 7.15 -15.20
N ASN A 36 4.83 6.87 -16.21
CA ASN A 36 5.25 6.58 -17.58
C ASN A 36 6.34 5.49 -17.71
N ARG A 37 6.25 4.44 -16.89
CA ARG A 37 7.11 3.24 -17.02
C ARG A 37 6.29 2.05 -17.47
N CYS A 38 6.96 1.10 -18.13
CA CYS A 38 6.32 -0.12 -18.58
C CYS A 38 5.83 -0.96 -17.41
N ASP A 39 4.55 -1.31 -17.47
CA ASP A 39 3.92 -2.24 -16.55
C ASP A 39 4.52 -3.63 -16.75
N LYS A 40 4.60 -4.36 -15.64
CA LYS A 40 5.00 -5.77 -15.64
C LYS A 40 3.74 -6.61 -15.61
N ASN A 41 3.67 -7.53 -16.58
CA ASN A 41 2.57 -8.50 -16.64
C ASN A 41 2.85 -9.72 -15.75
N HIS A 42 4.07 -9.80 -15.19
CA HIS A 42 4.44 -10.87 -14.29
C HIS A 42 5.42 -10.41 -13.20
N PHE A 43 5.32 -10.98 -12.01
CA PHE A 43 6.36 -10.93 -10.99
C PHE A 43 7.62 -11.66 -11.49
N PRO A 44 8.83 -11.18 -11.11
CA PRO A 44 10.08 -11.79 -11.57
C PRO A 44 10.15 -13.25 -11.13
N LYS A 45 10.59 -14.15 -12.03
CA LYS A 45 10.74 -15.58 -11.72
C LYS A 45 11.53 -15.83 -10.44
N SER A 46 12.55 -15.02 -10.19
CA SER A 46 13.39 -15.17 -9.03
C SER A 46 12.62 -14.92 -7.72
N TRP A 47 11.60 -14.05 -7.74
CA TRP A 47 10.74 -13.71 -6.60
C TRP A 47 9.62 -14.73 -6.37
N GLN A 48 9.29 -15.55 -7.37
CA GLN A 48 8.18 -16.49 -7.27
C GLN A 48 8.49 -17.60 -6.26
N GLY A 49 7.44 -18.11 -5.61
CA GLY A 49 7.50 -19.11 -4.55
C GLY A 49 6.93 -18.58 -3.24
N ASP A 50 7.03 -19.41 -2.21
CA ASP A 50 6.55 -19.11 -0.87
C ASP A 50 7.66 -18.46 -0.04
N TRP A 51 7.25 -17.50 0.78
CA TRP A 51 8.10 -16.76 1.68
C TRP A 51 7.43 -16.64 3.04
N THR A 52 8.23 -16.66 4.09
CA THR A 52 7.76 -16.55 5.47
C THR A 52 8.40 -15.34 6.12
N PHE A 53 7.63 -14.56 6.87
CA PHE A 53 8.14 -13.40 7.58
C PHE A 53 9.33 -13.77 8.51
N SER A 54 10.32 -12.90 8.64
CA SER A 54 11.52 -13.16 9.46
C SER A 54 11.24 -13.09 10.97
N GLU A 55 10.42 -12.13 11.39
CA GLU A 55 10.09 -11.80 12.78
C GLU A 55 8.67 -11.20 12.85
N GLN A 56 7.94 -11.48 13.94
CA GLN A 56 6.51 -11.13 14.04
C GLN A 56 6.32 -9.65 13.72
N SER A 57 5.45 -9.36 12.76
CA SER A 57 5.12 -8.01 12.31
C SER A 57 3.62 -7.82 12.45
N ASP A 58 3.22 -6.69 13.02
CA ASP A 58 1.82 -6.29 13.09
C ASP A 58 1.30 -5.76 11.73
N GLU A 59 2.20 -5.54 10.77
CA GLU A 59 1.90 -4.96 9.44
C GLU A 59 1.94 -5.99 8.30
N LEU A 60 2.60 -7.13 8.50
CA LEU A 60 2.79 -8.15 7.47
C LEU A 60 2.13 -9.47 7.84
N GLU A 61 1.43 -10.06 6.87
CA GLU A 61 0.92 -11.43 6.99
C GLU A 61 2.07 -12.44 7.05
N GLU A 62 1.86 -13.54 7.78
CA GLU A 62 2.90 -14.53 8.03
C GLU A 62 3.43 -15.18 6.74
N ASN A 63 2.53 -15.55 5.84
CA ASN A 63 2.88 -16.23 4.60
C ASN A 63 2.63 -15.33 3.40
N LEU A 64 3.63 -15.24 2.52
CA LEU A 64 3.55 -14.56 1.23
C LEU A 64 3.87 -15.55 0.11
N SER A 65 2.90 -15.82 -0.77
CA SER A 65 3.11 -16.63 -1.97
C SER A 65 3.12 -15.74 -3.20
N ILE A 66 4.25 -15.69 -3.91
CA ILE A 66 4.41 -14.90 -5.13
C ILE A 66 4.27 -15.82 -6.34
N HIS A 67 3.23 -15.60 -7.14
CA HIS A 67 2.99 -16.31 -8.39
C HIS A 67 3.30 -15.40 -9.59
N PRO A 68 3.30 -15.91 -10.83
CA PRO A 68 3.59 -15.09 -11.99
C PRO A 68 2.69 -13.86 -12.09
N GLN A 69 1.39 -13.97 -11.86
CA GLN A 69 0.43 -12.87 -12.10
C GLN A 69 -0.23 -12.32 -10.84
N TYR A 70 0.06 -12.88 -9.67
CA TYR A 70 -0.55 -12.45 -8.42
C TYR A 70 0.36 -12.73 -7.23
N VAL A 71 0.08 -12.04 -6.13
CA VAL A 71 0.61 -12.38 -4.80
C VAL A 71 -0.55 -12.75 -3.89
N SER A 72 -0.33 -13.69 -2.99
CA SER A 72 -1.28 -14.12 -1.96
C SER A 72 -0.64 -13.88 -0.60
N PHE A 73 -1.40 -13.32 0.33
CA PHE A 73 -0.98 -13.09 1.71
C PHE A 73 -2.21 -13.24 2.63
N GLY A 74 -2.11 -14.11 3.64
CA GLY A 74 -3.27 -14.48 4.45
C GLY A 74 -4.42 -15.01 3.59
N THR A 75 -5.61 -14.39 3.71
CA THR A 75 -6.79 -14.71 2.89
C THR A 75 -6.92 -13.88 1.62
N ASP A 76 -6.03 -12.91 1.43
CA ASP A 76 -6.12 -11.91 0.39
C ASP A 76 -5.22 -12.25 -0.80
N GLN A 77 -5.62 -11.76 -1.97
CA GLN A 77 -4.90 -11.94 -3.22
C GLN A 77 -4.88 -10.63 -4.00
N ILE A 78 -3.69 -10.21 -4.43
CA ILE A 78 -3.52 -9.09 -5.36
C ILE A 78 -3.13 -9.64 -6.72
N VAL A 79 -4.01 -9.45 -7.71
CA VAL A 79 -3.81 -9.87 -9.10
C VAL A 79 -3.38 -8.67 -9.94
N LEU A 80 -2.30 -8.82 -10.71
CA LEU A 80 -1.81 -7.78 -11.63
C LEU A 80 -2.83 -7.49 -12.74
N GLY A 81 -3.05 -6.22 -13.03
CA GLY A 81 -4.02 -5.76 -14.01
C GLY A 81 -4.29 -4.26 -13.89
N GLU A 82 -5.47 -3.83 -14.34
CA GLU A 82 -5.85 -2.40 -14.33
C GLU A 82 -5.95 -1.79 -12.93
N GLU A 83 -6.23 -2.60 -11.91
CA GLU A 83 -6.36 -2.16 -10.52
C GLU A 83 -5.05 -2.31 -9.73
N ASN A 84 -4.10 -3.11 -10.22
CA ASN A 84 -2.84 -3.40 -9.55
C ASN A 84 -1.70 -3.46 -10.56
N VAL A 85 -0.88 -2.42 -10.56
CA VAL A 85 0.17 -2.21 -11.56
C VAL A 85 1.54 -2.41 -10.92
N LEU A 86 2.33 -3.32 -11.47
CA LEU A 86 3.69 -3.58 -11.02
C LEU A 86 4.71 -2.89 -11.93
N ARG A 87 5.58 -2.05 -11.36
CA ARG A 87 6.66 -1.37 -12.10
C ARG A 87 7.99 -1.52 -11.37
N LYS A 88 9.10 -1.51 -12.12
CA LYS A 88 10.46 -1.53 -11.55
C LYS A 88 11.05 -0.12 -11.55
N PHE A 89 11.54 0.33 -10.39
CA PHE A 89 12.12 1.66 -10.26
C PHE A 89 13.10 1.78 -9.10
N ALA A 90 14.23 2.46 -9.31
CA ALA A 90 15.19 2.80 -8.26
C ALA A 90 15.63 1.63 -7.35
N GLY A 91 15.66 0.39 -7.88
CA GLY A 91 16.01 -0.82 -7.12
C GLY A 91 14.82 -1.58 -6.56
N TYR A 92 13.62 -1.01 -6.60
CA TYR A 92 12.38 -1.58 -6.09
C TYR A 92 11.50 -2.15 -7.21
N TYR A 93 10.72 -3.16 -6.86
CA TYR A 93 9.44 -3.44 -7.48
C TYR A 93 8.36 -2.70 -6.69
N ILE A 94 7.58 -1.89 -7.40
CA ILE A 94 6.56 -1.01 -6.83
C ILE A 94 5.22 -1.52 -7.34
N LEU A 95 4.39 -1.98 -6.40
CA LEU A 95 3.01 -2.38 -6.64
C LEU A 95 2.12 -1.18 -6.34
N SER A 96 1.50 -0.63 -7.37
CA SER A 96 0.50 0.43 -7.26
C SER A 96 -0.88 -0.19 -7.29
N SER A 97 -1.69 0.01 -6.26
CA SER A 97 -3.07 -0.48 -6.17
C SER A 97 -4.05 0.69 -6.09
N LYS A 98 -5.18 0.63 -6.81
CA LYS A 98 -6.20 1.69 -6.67
C LYS A 98 -6.73 1.72 -5.24
N ALA A 99 -6.82 2.92 -4.68
CA ALA A 99 -7.41 3.12 -3.37
C ALA A 99 -8.94 2.95 -3.45
N ASN A 100 -9.52 2.27 -2.46
CA ASN A 100 -10.93 1.84 -2.48
C ASN A 100 -11.96 2.97 -2.66
N SER A 101 -11.61 4.21 -2.30
CA SER A 101 -12.53 5.35 -2.22
C SER A 101 -12.12 6.53 -3.12
N SER A 102 -11.00 6.44 -3.84
CA SER A 102 -10.46 7.55 -4.62
C SER A 102 -9.90 7.11 -5.96
N GLN A 103 -9.82 8.04 -6.91
CA GLN A 103 -9.11 7.83 -8.19
C GLN A 103 -7.58 7.84 -8.01
N ARG A 104 -7.09 7.57 -6.80
CA ARG A 104 -5.68 7.64 -6.42
C ARG A 104 -5.16 6.23 -6.09
N TRP A 105 -3.85 6.15 -5.91
CA TRP A 105 -3.12 4.88 -5.85
C TRP A 105 -2.33 4.77 -4.55
N ASN A 106 -2.42 3.61 -3.90
CA ASN A 106 -1.57 3.20 -2.80
C ASN A 106 -0.34 2.49 -3.35
N LEU A 107 0.80 2.62 -2.67
CA LEU A 107 2.05 1.99 -3.09
C LEU A 107 2.59 1.04 -2.03
N LEU A 108 2.93 -0.16 -2.46
CA LEU A 108 3.81 -1.06 -1.73
C LEU A 108 5.13 -1.20 -2.51
N LEU A 109 6.25 -1.07 -1.81
CA LEU A 109 7.57 -1.15 -2.41
C LEU A 109 8.30 -2.35 -1.84
N ALA A 110 8.92 -3.14 -2.71
CA ALA A 110 9.74 -4.25 -2.27
C ALA A 110 11.06 -4.26 -3.02
N LYS A 111 12.13 -4.66 -2.34
CA LYS A 111 13.39 -5.03 -2.98
C LYS A 111 13.85 -6.38 -2.42
N ARG A 112 14.59 -7.11 -3.23
CA ARG A 112 15.08 -8.44 -2.85
C ARG A 112 16.60 -8.44 -2.79
N ASP A 113 17.16 -8.97 -1.71
CA ASP A 113 18.57 -9.34 -1.59
C ASP A 113 18.66 -10.84 -1.27
N LYS A 114 19.22 -11.60 -2.21
CA LYS A 114 19.30 -13.08 -2.14
C LYS A 114 18.00 -13.72 -1.69
N ASP A 115 17.90 -14.17 -0.46
CA ASP A 115 16.78 -14.92 0.07
C ASP A 115 15.95 -14.09 1.06
N VAL A 116 16.07 -12.77 0.96
CA VAL A 116 15.29 -11.79 1.72
C VAL A 116 14.55 -10.86 0.79
N ILE A 117 13.24 -10.70 1.00
CA ILE A 117 12.43 -9.63 0.42
C ILE A 117 12.16 -8.60 1.53
N HIS A 118 12.66 -7.39 1.32
CA HIS A 118 12.40 -6.26 2.20
C HIS A 118 11.20 -5.48 1.68
N VAL A 119 10.20 -5.26 2.54
CA VAL A 119 8.94 -4.59 2.21
C VAL A 119 8.88 -3.21 2.85
N TYR A 120 8.42 -2.23 2.10
CA TYR A 120 8.36 -0.82 2.50
C TYR A 120 7.05 -0.19 2.05
N HIS A 121 6.64 0.84 2.77
CA HIS A 121 5.51 1.68 2.39
C HIS A 121 5.76 3.14 2.78
N PHE A 122 4.82 4.01 2.42
CA PHE A 122 4.73 5.37 2.93
C PHE A 122 3.79 5.37 4.14
N ASP A 123 4.34 5.43 5.35
CA ASP A 123 3.56 5.38 6.60
C ASP A 123 2.99 6.76 6.94
N GLY A 124 1.69 6.94 6.73
CA GLY A 124 1.02 8.21 7.05
C GLY A 124 0.94 8.51 8.55
N ASN A 125 1.17 7.53 9.42
CA ASN A 125 1.17 7.73 10.87
C ASN A 125 2.51 8.27 11.39
N ASP A 126 3.58 8.17 10.59
CA ASP A 126 4.89 8.74 10.92
C ASP A 126 4.95 10.21 10.48
N GLU A 127 4.74 11.11 11.44
CA GLU A 127 4.77 12.55 11.22
C GLU A 127 6.13 13.05 10.71
N ASP A 128 7.23 12.38 11.05
CA ASP A 128 8.55 12.78 10.57
C ASP A 128 8.73 12.44 9.09
N LYS A 129 8.15 11.33 8.61
CA LYS A 129 8.07 11.02 7.17
C LYS A 129 7.20 12.04 6.45
N ALA A 130 6.06 12.42 7.03
CA ALA A 130 5.19 13.44 6.45
C ALA A 130 5.89 14.78 6.25
N LYS A 131 6.72 15.22 7.22
CA LYS A 131 7.55 16.44 7.10
C LYS A 131 8.55 16.34 5.95
N ILE A 132 9.18 15.17 5.76
CA ILE A 132 10.11 14.92 4.64
C ILE A 132 9.37 15.05 3.31
N TRP A 133 8.18 14.45 3.18
CA TRP A 133 7.39 14.53 1.95
C TRP A 133 6.94 15.95 1.67
N GLU A 134 6.43 16.64 2.69
CA GLU A 134 6.01 18.03 2.59
C GLU A 134 7.17 18.92 2.12
N ALA A 135 8.35 18.80 2.74
CA ALA A 135 9.51 19.61 2.39
C ALA A 135 10.02 19.34 0.97
N LEU A 136 9.88 18.11 0.46
CA LEU A 136 10.31 17.73 -0.89
C LEU A 136 9.31 18.12 -1.99
N LEU A 137 8.02 18.21 -1.64
CA LEU A 137 6.93 18.34 -2.61
C LEU A 137 6.25 19.70 -2.59
N LYS A 138 6.37 20.47 -1.50
CA LYS A 138 5.97 21.87 -1.48
C LYS A 138 7.05 22.69 -2.17
N ASP A 139 6.70 23.22 -3.34
CA ASP A 139 7.41 24.30 -4.00
C ASP A 139 6.45 25.50 -4.10
N ASP A 140 6.99 26.72 -4.08
CA ASP A 140 6.23 27.98 -4.11
C ASP A 140 5.30 28.08 -5.33
N THR A 141 5.57 27.28 -6.37
CA THR A 141 4.82 27.29 -7.64
C THR A 141 3.87 26.11 -7.83
N ARG A 142 3.97 25.04 -7.02
CA ARG A 142 3.21 23.79 -7.20
C ARG A 142 2.89 23.12 -5.86
N ASN A 143 1.62 22.79 -5.66
CA ASN A 143 1.19 22.05 -4.47
C ASN A 143 1.34 20.54 -4.68
N GLY A 144 2.58 20.04 -4.57
CA GLY A 144 2.89 18.61 -4.68
C GLY A 144 2.46 17.78 -3.45
N PHE A 145 2.01 18.42 -2.38
CA PHE A 145 1.63 17.79 -1.11
C PHE A 145 0.32 18.39 -0.58
N GLU A 146 -0.69 17.55 -0.38
CA GLU A 146 -1.94 17.96 0.26
C GLU A 146 -2.23 17.12 1.49
N THR A 147 -2.72 17.77 2.53
CA THR A 147 -3.23 17.11 3.74
C THR A 147 -4.74 17.17 3.75
N ILE A 148 -5.40 16.02 3.73
CA ILE A 148 -6.85 15.93 3.86
C ILE A 148 -7.18 15.66 5.33
N ARG A 149 -7.99 16.56 5.89
CA ARG A 149 -8.52 16.45 7.24
C ARG A 149 -10.02 16.17 7.18
N LYS A 150 -10.51 15.39 8.13
CA LYS A 150 -11.94 15.13 8.31
C LYS A 150 -12.31 15.46 9.75
N SER A 151 -13.36 16.26 9.90
CA SER A 151 -13.94 16.56 11.21
C SER A 151 -14.70 15.33 11.70
N GLU A 152 -14.34 14.85 12.89
CA GLU A 152 -15.05 13.80 13.60
C GLU A 152 -15.37 14.31 15.00
N GLY A 153 -16.63 14.74 15.18
CA GLY A 153 -17.04 15.48 16.37
C GLY A 153 -16.30 16.82 16.46
N ASP A 154 -15.69 17.07 17.62
CA ASP A 154 -14.95 18.31 17.91
C ASP A 154 -13.46 18.25 17.52
N THR A 155 -13.00 17.17 16.86
CA THR A 155 -11.59 17.02 16.47
C THR A 155 -11.44 16.91 14.95
N ASP A 156 -10.59 17.78 14.38
CA ASP A 156 -10.09 17.63 13.02
C ASP A 156 -8.90 16.66 13.02
N ARG A 157 -9.04 15.52 12.34
CA ARG A 157 -7.98 14.52 12.22
C ARG A 157 -7.51 14.42 10.79
N ILE A 158 -6.20 14.24 10.61
CA ILE A 158 -5.63 13.92 9.30
C ILE A 158 -6.13 12.53 8.92
N ARG A 159 -6.56 12.39 7.67
CA ARG A 159 -7.05 11.12 7.11
C ARG A 159 -6.23 10.66 5.92
N GLU A 160 -5.63 11.60 5.17
CA GLU A 160 -4.87 11.27 3.97
C GLU A 160 -3.77 12.33 3.72
N TYR A 161 -2.61 11.86 3.28
CA TYR A 161 -1.61 12.66 2.60
C TYR A 161 -1.61 12.33 1.10
N LYS A 162 -1.85 13.34 0.26
CA LYS A 162 -1.75 13.19 -1.19
C LYS A 162 -0.37 13.63 -1.65
N LEU A 163 0.41 12.68 -2.14
CA LEU A 163 1.73 12.93 -2.71
C LEU A 163 1.62 12.99 -4.23
N ASN A 164 1.93 14.16 -4.80
CA ASN A 164 1.85 14.44 -6.24
C ASN A 164 3.26 14.80 -6.78
N PRO A 165 4.21 13.84 -6.83
CA PRO A 165 5.52 14.11 -7.39
C PRO A 165 5.39 14.50 -8.87
N GLU A 166 6.03 15.61 -9.26
CA GLU A 166 5.94 16.14 -10.63
C GLU A 166 6.51 15.17 -11.69
N ASN A 167 7.59 14.46 -11.32
CA ASN A 167 8.29 13.58 -12.24
C ASN A 167 9.03 12.48 -11.48
N ASN A 168 9.56 11.52 -12.24
CA ASN A 168 10.30 10.39 -11.69
C ASN A 168 11.60 10.77 -10.96
N ARG A 169 12.15 11.97 -11.16
CA ARG A 169 13.28 12.44 -10.35
C ARG A 169 12.80 12.76 -8.94
N VAL A 170 11.73 13.55 -8.80
CA VAL A 170 11.14 13.87 -7.49
C VAL A 170 10.68 12.61 -6.77
N PHE A 171 10.00 11.69 -7.47
CA PHE A 171 9.59 10.41 -6.88
C PHE A 171 10.79 9.56 -6.40
N ARG A 172 11.91 9.60 -7.12
CA ARG A 172 13.15 8.94 -6.66
C ARG A 172 13.69 9.57 -5.38
N GLU A 173 13.64 10.89 -5.25
CA GLU A 173 14.08 11.57 -4.03
C GLU A 173 13.17 11.21 -2.84
N LEU A 174 11.85 11.13 -3.03
CA LEU A 174 10.94 10.63 -1.97
C LEU A 174 11.36 9.25 -1.44
N ILE A 175 11.70 8.33 -2.34
CA ILE A 175 12.17 6.97 -1.98
C ILE A 175 13.51 7.01 -1.23
N LYS A 176 14.44 7.88 -1.64
CA LYS A 176 15.82 7.88 -1.15
C LYS A 176 16.06 8.72 0.10
N SER A 177 15.29 9.78 0.29
CA SER A 177 15.47 10.76 1.37
C SER A 177 14.88 10.31 2.71
N GLY A 178 14.71 9.00 2.90
CA GLY A 178 14.14 8.44 4.12
C GLY A 178 12.61 8.56 4.20
N GLY A 179 11.92 8.86 3.10
CA GLY A 179 10.46 8.97 3.05
C GLY A 179 9.70 7.63 3.11
N LEU A 180 10.41 6.51 3.18
CA LEU A 180 9.81 5.18 3.33
C LEU A 180 9.97 4.66 4.76
N THR A 181 9.03 3.82 5.17
CA THR A 181 9.06 3.02 6.39
C THR A 181 9.25 1.56 6.00
N HIS A 182 10.14 0.86 6.71
CA HIS A 182 10.38 -0.58 6.53
C HIS A 182 9.32 -1.34 7.32
N MET A 183 8.55 -2.18 6.63
CA MET A 183 7.45 -2.96 7.23
C MET A 183 7.96 -4.28 7.84
N GLY A 184 9.03 -4.81 7.27
CA GLY A 184 9.60 -6.10 7.64
C GLY A 184 10.16 -6.86 6.44
N ASP A 185 10.60 -8.07 6.74
CA ASP A 185 11.32 -8.93 5.82
C ASP A 185 10.64 -10.29 5.67
N TYR A 186 10.63 -10.80 4.45
CA TYR A 186 10.24 -12.17 4.11
C TYR A 186 11.47 -12.98 3.71
N LEU A 187 11.57 -14.20 4.22
CA LEU A 187 12.69 -15.12 4.03
C LEU A 187 12.27 -16.36 3.22
N ARG A 188 13.24 -16.95 2.52
CA ARG A 188 13.09 -18.23 1.84
C ARG A 188 14.33 -19.12 1.99
#